data_AF-A0A7D7Q9K5-F1
#
_entry.id   AF-A0A7D7Q9K5-F1
#
_cell.length_a   1.000
_cell.length_b   1.000
_cell.length_c   1.000
_cell.angle_alpha   90.00
_cell.angle_beta   90.00
_cell.angle_gamma   90.00
#
_symmetry.space_group_name_H-M   'P 1'
#
loop_
_entity.id
_entity.type
_entity.pdbx_description
1 polymer ?
#
loop_
_entity_poly.entity_id
_entity_poly.type
_entity_poly.pdbx_seq_one_letter_code
_entity_poly.pdbx_strand_id
1 'polypeptide(L)'
;MKSLLIKSAIASSVVLSLATFTRPVMAASFSISIENPGVQNANLSNLVNANIQNFDGQAQGYSATGFQWNEGGTNIGSYESTLVINADQYGGAGGTDKYFDVDTNRSGNGQKVSTLNLTTPQSYFGLWWSAGDSSNVLTFLSQGEVVFSMTTADVVDYIGNLSNKNSYYSNPNLAFQNQNSGEPYAFINFYNVGGTFDQVQFTNIGGTGFESDNHTVATGYKSITGDVVTQAVPESSSVLGVFVIGFVGATSVLTRRVKKKSALQLS
;
A
#
# COMPACT_ATOMS: atom_id res chain seq x y z
N MET A 1 2.71 32.76 -75.16
CA MET A 1 3.52 33.33 -74.06
C MET A 1 2.70 33.26 -72.78
N LYS A 2 3.34 32.84 -71.68
CA LYS A 2 3.04 32.98 -70.23
C LYS A 2 1.80 33.86 -69.92
N SER A 3 0.86 33.58 -69.01
CA SER A 3 0.74 32.81 -67.76
C SER A 3 -0.73 33.04 -67.27
N LEU A 4 -1.34 32.48 -66.22
CA LEU A 4 -0.89 32.06 -64.90
C LEU A 4 -2.05 31.25 -64.27
N LEU A 5 -1.69 30.31 -63.40
CA LEU A 5 -2.59 29.47 -62.61
C LEU A 5 -3.43 30.26 -61.62
N ILE A 6 -4.68 29.83 -61.37
CA ILE A 6 -5.34 30.01 -60.08
C ILE A 6 -5.71 28.62 -59.56
N LYS A 7 -4.97 28.19 -58.53
CA LYS A 7 -5.23 26.98 -57.76
C LYS A 7 -6.33 27.27 -56.75
N SER A 8 -7.37 26.45 -56.73
CA SER A 8 -8.39 26.42 -55.69
C SER A 8 -7.76 26.01 -54.36
N ALA A 9 -7.83 26.86 -53.35
CA ALA A 9 -7.45 26.52 -51.99
C ALA A 9 -8.64 25.88 -51.27
N ILE A 10 -8.47 24.62 -50.87
CA ILE A 10 -9.33 23.93 -49.91
C ILE A 10 -8.77 24.28 -48.51
N ALA A 11 -9.57 24.93 -47.67
CA ALA A 11 -9.33 25.03 -46.23
C ALA A 11 -10.46 24.22 -45.55
N SER A 12 -10.15 23.03 -45.01
CA SER A 12 -9.87 22.76 -43.58
C SER A 12 -10.87 23.44 -42.64
N SER A 13 -11.56 22.73 -41.74
CA SER A 13 -10.94 21.98 -40.65
C SER A 13 -11.95 21.09 -39.92
N VAL A 14 -11.62 19.80 -39.74
CA VAL A 14 -12.19 18.96 -38.69
C VAL A 14 -11.24 19.04 -37.50
N VAL A 15 -11.67 19.69 -36.42
CA VAL A 15 -10.97 19.64 -35.13
C VAL A 15 -11.43 18.37 -34.42
N LEU A 16 -10.55 17.37 -34.37
CA LEU A 16 -10.75 16.20 -33.52
C LEU A 16 -10.10 16.48 -32.17
N SER A 17 -10.88 16.96 -31.19
CA SER A 17 -10.39 17.10 -29.82
C SER A 17 -10.28 15.72 -29.19
N LEU A 18 -9.10 15.12 -29.23
CA LEU A 18 -8.79 13.93 -28.46
C LEU A 18 -8.57 14.36 -27.01
N ALA A 19 -9.64 14.35 -26.21
CA ALA A 19 -9.52 14.48 -24.76
C ALA A 19 -8.93 13.17 -24.22
N THR A 20 -7.60 13.10 -24.15
CA THR A 20 -6.91 12.04 -23.42
C THR A 20 -7.10 12.31 -21.92
N PHE A 21 -8.13 11.70 -21.33
CA PHE A 21 -8.15 11.47 -19.90
C PHE A 21 -7.12 10.39 -19.59
N THR A 22 -5.84 10.76 -19.48
CA THR A 22 -4.86 9.92 -18.80
C THR A 22 -5.12 10.07 -17.32
N ARG A 23 -5.93 9.18 -16.73
CA ARG A 23 -5.80 8.92 -15.30
C ARG A 23 -4.39 8.37 -15.10
N PRO A 24 -3.56 8.92 -14.18
CA PRO A 24 -2.30 8.27 -13.87
C PRO A 24 -2.61 6.84 -13.42
N VAL A 25 -1.89 5.89 -14.00
CA VAL A 25 -1.71 4.57 -13.40
C VAL A 25 -0.96 4.86 -12.11
N MET A 26 -1.67 4.99 -10.99
CA MET A 26 -1.03 5.17 -9.69
C MET A 26 -0.23 3.89 -9.43
N ALA A 27 1.08 3.96 -9.63
CA ALA A 27 1.98 2.90 -9.22
C ALA A 27 1.90 2.79 -7.70
N ALA A 28 2.15 1.61 -7.14
CA ALA A 28 2.11 1.42 -5.69
C ALA A 28 3.08 2.41 -5.02
N SER A 29 2.53 3.39 -4.28
CA SER A 29 3.32 4.38 -3.55
C SER A 29 3.89 3.82 -2.25
N PHE A 30 3.48 2.62 -1.84
CA PHE A 30 3.94 1.99 -0.61
C PHE A 30 5.02 0.95 -0.85
N SER A 31 6.08 1.00 -0.04
CA SER A 31 6.98 -0.13 0.18
C SER A 31 6.63 -0.76 1.52
N ILE A 32 6.54 -2.09 1.54
CA ILE A 32 6.22 -2.87 2.73
C ILE A 32 7.39 -3.79 3.04
N SER A 33 7.74 -3.88 4.31
CA SER A 33 8.80 -4.77 4.78
C SER A 33 8.43 -5.36 6.13
N ILE A 34 9.06 -6.45 6.51
CA ILE A 34 9.03 -6.98 7.87
C ILE A 34 10.40 -6.86 8.54
N GLU A 35 10.41 -6.65 9.85
CA GLU A 35 11.63 -6.75 10.64
C GLU A 35 11.99 -8.22 10.94
N ASN A 36 13.22 -8.44 11.41
CA ASN A 36 13.67 -9.76 11.86
C ASN A 36 12.72 -10.40 12.88
N PRO A 37 12.67 -11.75 12.98
CA PRO A 37 11.83 -12.44 13.94
C PRO A 37 12.02 -11.94 15.38
N GLY A 38 10.92 -11.76 16.10
CA GLY A 38 10.91 -11.30 17.49
C GLY A 38 11.10 -9.80 17.68
N VAL A 39 11.34 -9.01 16.62
CA VAL A 39 11.26 -7.55 16.70
C VAL A 39 9.80 -7.14 16.86
N GLN A 40 9.52 -6.27 17.83
CA GLN A 40 8.17 -5.81 18.17
C GLN A 40 8.02 -4.29 18.14
N ASN A 41 9.08 -3.57 17.77
CA ASN A 41 9.11 -2.12 17.74
C ASN A 41 9.75 -1.63 16.45
N ALA A 42 9.31 -0.46 15.98
CA ALA A 42 9.95 0.22 14.86
C ALA A 42 11.39 0.65 15.21
N ASN A 43 12.24 0.73 14.19
CA ASN A 43 13.56 1.36 14.33
C ASN A 43 13.42 2.89 14.38
N LEU A 44 13.22 3.45 15.58
CA LEU A 44 13.01 4.89 15.77
C LEU A 44 14.15 5.77 15.25
N SER A 45 15.39 5.25 15.21
CA SER A 45 16.53 5.99 14.67
C SER A 45 16.41 6.26 13.16
N ASN A 46 15.58 5.48 12.46
CA ASN A 46 15.25 5.64 11.04
C ASN A 46 14.09 6.62 10.81
N LEU A 47 13.33 6.99 11.84
CA LEU A 47 12.08 7.73 11.72
C LEU A 47 12.22 9.21 12.13
N VAL A 48 11.32 10.05 11.61
CA VAL A 48 11.26 11.50 11.88
C VAL A 48 9.95 11.84 12.56
N ASN A 49 10.03 12.42 13.77
CA ASN A 49 8.88 12.74 14.64
C ASN A 49 7.98 11.52 14.88
N ALA A 50 8.59 10.39 15.25
CA ALA A 50 7.87 9.16 15.50
C ALA A 50 7.09 9.20 16.81
N ASN A 51 5.90 8.58 16.81
CA ASN A 51 5.08 8.35 17.99
C ASN A 51 4.63 6.88 18.00
N ILE A 52 4.53 6.27 19.18
CA ILE A 52 4.13 4.86 19.36
C ILE A 52 2.89 4.79 20.25
N GLN A 53 1.88 4.04 19.83
CA GLN A 53 0.75 3.63 20.67
C GLN A 53 0.89 2.14 21.00
N ASN A 54 1.12 1.84 22.29
CA ASN A 54 1.30 0.50 22.83
C ASN A 54 0.07 -0.03 23.59
N PHE A 55 -1.02 0.75 23.67
CA PHE A 55 -2.29 0.37 24.29
C PHE A 55 -2.28 0.04 25.81
N ASP A 56 -1.11 -0.02 26.45
CA ASP A 56 -0.94 -0.31 27.89
C ASP A 56 -1.74 0.63 28.79
N GLY A 57 -1.87 1.90 28.39
CA GLY A 57 -2.63 2.91 29.11
C GLY A 57 -4.15 2.86 28.89
N GLN A 58 -4.64 2.06 27.95
CA GLN A 58 -6.04 2.08 27.53
C GLN A 58 -6.93 1.19 28.40
N ALA A 59 -8.22 1.51 28.45
CA ALA A 59 -9.20 0.67 29.13
C ALA A 59 -9.42 -0.63 28.34
N GLN A 60 -9.48 -1.76 29.03
CA GLN A 60 -9.82 -3.04 28.42
C GLN A 60 -11.30 -3.04 27.97
N GLY A 61 -11.56 -3.67 26.83
CA GLY A 61 -12.89 -3.91 26.27
C GLY A 61 -13.10 -3.19 24.95
N TYR A 62 -14.31 -3.39 24.39
CA TYR A 62 -14.74 -2.70 23.19
C TYR A 62 -15.24 -1.28 23.51
N SER A 63 -14.83 -0.32 22.67
CA SER A 63 -15.31 1.06 22.69
C SER A 63 -15.70 1.49 21.27
N ALA A 64 -17.01 1.71 21.04
CA ALA A 64 -17.51 2.17 19.75
C ALA A 64 -16.93 3.55 19.38
N THR A 65 -16.73 4.43 20.36
CA THR A 65 -16.15 5.76 20.16
C THR A 65 -14.63 5.78 20.18
N GLY A 66 -13.98 4.66 20.54
CA GLY A 66 -12.54 4.56 20.71
C GLY A 66 -11.98 5.52 21.76
N PHE A 67 -10.85 6.16 21.45
CA PHE A 67 -10.10 7.04 22.37
C PHE A 67 -9.20 8.03 21.62
N GLN A 68 -8.79 9.11 22.30
CA GLN A 68 -7.78 10.05 21.79
C GLN A 68 -6.37 9.58 22.14
N TRP A 69 -5.47 9.60 21.16
CA TRP A 69 -4.06 9.29 21.34
C TRP A 69 -3.26 10.59 21.56
N ASN A 70 -2.78 10.77 22.79
CA ASN A 70 -1.96 11.92 23.16
C ASN A 70 -0.56 11.47 23.61
N GLU A 71 0.48 12.10 23.08
CA GLU A 71 1.88 11.89 23.47
C GLU A 71 2.46 13.19 23.99
N GLY A 72 2.93 13.20 25.25
CA GLY A 72 3.54 14.39 25.86
C GLY A 72 2.66 15.64 25.83
N GLY A 73 1.33 15.47 25.86
CA GLY A 73 0.34 16.56 25.76
C GLY A 73 0.00 17.01 24.34
N THR A 74 0.56 16.37 23.32
CA THR A 74 0.23 16.60 21.91
C THR A 74 -0.76 15.55 21.42
N ASN A 75 -1.85 15.99 20.79
CA ASN A 75 -2.79 15.08 20.15
C ASN A 75 -2.21 14.56 18.82
N ILE A 76 -1.89 13.27 18.78
CA ILE A 76 -1.35 12.58 17.60
C ILE A 76 -2.49 12.13 16.69
N GLY A 77 -3.63 11.74 17.27
CA GLY A 77 -4.76 11.20 16.55
C GLY A 77 -5.85 10.67 17.48
N SER A 78 -6.80 9.95 16.89
CA SER A 78 -7.85 9.25 17.61
C SER A 78 -8.14 7.91 16.96
N TYR A 79 -8.34 6.90 17.79
CA TYR A 79 -8.90 5.64 17.35
C TYR A 79 -10.42 5.64 17.51
N GLU A 80 -11.11 4.89 16.67
CA GLU A 80 -12.56 4.65 16.70
C GLU A 80 -12.85 3.15 16.59
N SER A 81 -13.97 2.70 17.17
CA SER A 81 -14.39 1.29 17.13
C SER A 81 -13.25 0.36 17.54
N THR A 82 -12.72 0.54 18.75
CA THR A 82 -11.51 -0.16 19.24
C THR A 82 -11.88 -1.30 20.16
N LEU A 83 -11.16 -2.42 20.05
CA LEU A 83 -11.11 -3.45 21.08
C LEU A 83 -9.70 -3.48 21.65
N VAL A 84 -9.58 -3.33 22.96
CA VAL A 84 -8.31 -3.47 23.68
C VAL A 84 -8.44 -4.63 24.66
N ILE A 85 -7.49 -5.55 24.66
CA ILE A 85 -7.54 -6.77 25.47
C ILE A 85 -6.19 -7.02 26.13
N ASN A 86 -6.19 -7.75 27.25
CA ASN A 86 -4.96 -8.08 27.94
C ASN A 86 -4.12 -9.04 27.10
N ALA A 87 -2.80 -8.96 27.24
CA ALA A 87 -1.87 -9.88 26.61
C ALA A 87 -2.25 -11.34 26.90
N ASP A 88 -2.19 -12.16 25.86
CA ASP A 88 -2.52 -13.57 25.88
C ASP A 88 -1.68 -14.33 24.84
N GLN A 89 -2.09 -15.56 24.49
CA GLN A 89 -1.38 -16.33 23.49
C GLN A 89 -1.34 -15.67 22.10
N TYR A 90 -2.28 -14.77 21.79
CA TYR A 90 -2.41 -14.16 20.47
C TYR A 90 -1.64 -12.84 20.36
N GLY A 91 -1.63 -11.99 21.40
CA GLY A 91 -1.01 -10.66 21.34
C GLY A 91 -0.45 -10.13 22.66
N GLY A 92 -0.10 -8.84 22.68
CA GLY A 92 0.57 -8.13 23.77
C GLY A 92 2.10 -8.10 23.62
N ALA A 93 2.64 -6.98 23.16
CA ALA A 93 4.09 -6.83 22.99
C ALA A 93 4.78 -6.96 24.35
N GLY A 94 5.93 -7.63 24.39
CA GLY A 94 6.64 -8.00 25.62
C GLY A 94 5.96 -9.10 26.44
N GLY A 95 4.75 -9.55 26.06
CA GLY A 95 3.97 -10.55 26.77
C GLY A 95 3.33 -10.02 28.04
N THR A 96 3.12 -8.71 28.13
CA THR A 96 2.54 -8.03 29.27
C THR A 96 1.46 -7.05 28.81
N ASP A 97 0.69 -6.54 29.79
CA ASP A 97 -0.27 -5.47 29.59
C ASP A 97 -1.35 -5.76 28.55
N LYS A 98 -1.47 -4.96 27.48
CA LYS A 98 -2.63 -5.00 26.56
C LYS A 98 -2.21 -4.78 25.11
N TYR A 99 -3.10 -5.15 24.19
CA TYR A 99 -2.93 -4.90 22.77
C TYR A 99 -4.27 -4.58 22.10
N PHE A 100 -4.18 -4.13 20.85
CA PHE A 100 -5.32 -3.75 20.01
C PHE A 100 -5.79 -4.92 19.16
N ASP A 101 -7.11 -5.02 18.97
CA ASP A 101 -7.71 -6.08 18.17
C ASP A 101 -8.89 -5.55 17.33
N VAL A 102 -9.16 -6.26 16.23
CA VAL A 102 -10.37 -6.14 15.44
C VAL A 102 -10.96 -7.54 15.26
N ASP A 103 -11.94 -7.88 16.10
CA ASP A 103 -12.53 -9.22 16.14
C ASP A 103 -14.06 -9.11 16.30
N THR A 104 -14.78 -9.74 15.37
CA THR A 104 -16.25 -9.72 15.31
C THR A 104 -16.87 -10.37 16.54
N ASN A 105 -16.26 -11.44 17.06
CA ASN A 105 -16.76 -12.24 18.16
C ASN A 105 -16.25 -11.71 19.51
N ARG A 106 -14.94 -11.47 19.64
CA ARG A 106 -14.29 -11.04 20.89
C ARG A 106 -14.73 -9.64 21.32
N SER A 107 -15.09 -8.77 20.37
CA SER A 107 -15.68 -7.47 20.68
C SER A 107 -17.07 -7.56 21.31
N GLY A 108 -17.79 -8.68 21.14
CA GLY A 108 -19.19 -8.84 21.53
C GLY A 108 -20.16 -7.90 20.79
N ASN A 109 -19.68 -7.15 19.80
CA ASN A 109 -20.42 -6.08 19.13
C ASN A 109 -20.30 -6.14 17.60
N GLY A 110 -19.73 -7.23 17.05
CA GLY A 110 -19.61 -7.39 15.59
C GLY A 110 -18.59 -6.44 14.96
N GLN A 111 -17.58 -6.02 15.70
CA GLN A 111 -16.51 -5.16 15.21
C GLN A 111 -15.78 -5.83 14.04
N LYS A 112 -15.83 -5.21 12.87
CA LYS A 112 -15.10 -5.63 11.66
C LYS A 112 -14.04 -4.64 11.22
N VAL A 113 -14.20 -3.39 11.65
CA VAL A 113 -13.34 -2.29 11.27
C VAL A 113 -13.06 -1.45 12.51
N SER A 114 -11.82 -1.00 12.63
CA SER A 114 -11.39 0.07 13.50
C SER A 114 -10.59 1.09 12.67
N THR A 115 -10.63 2.35 13.09
CA THR A 115 -10.02 3.45 12.34
C THR A 115 -9.09 4.24 13.26
N LEU A 116 -7.89 4.54 12.77
CA LEU A 116 -7.00 5.56 13.30
C LEU A 116 -7.09 6.80 12.43
N ASN A 117 -7.53 7.92 12.99
CA ASN A 117 -7.50 9.25 12.38
C ASN A 117 -6.31 10.04 12.94
N LEU A 118 -5.48 10.60 12.08
CA LEU A 118 -4.25 11.30 12.45
C LEU A 118 -4.43 12.81 12.33
N THR A 119 -3.89 13.56 13.30
CA THR A 119 -3.98 15.03 13.28
C THR A 119 -3.02 15.67 12.29
N THR A 120 -1.92 14.98 11.98
CA THR A 120 -0.90 15.39 11.02
C THR A 120 -0.70 14.29 9.99
N PRO A 121 -0.63 14.58 8.69
CA PRO A 121 -0.31 13.58 7.68
C PRO A 121 1.03 12.88 7.94
N GLN A 122 1.06 11.56 7.81
CA GLN A 122 2.20 10.69 8.07
C GLN A 122 2.69 10.06 6.76
N SER A 123 3.97 9.73 6.68
CA SER A 123 4.56 8.99 5.55
C SER A 123 5.02 7.59 5.94
N TYR A 124 4.96 7.25 7.23
CA TYR A 124 5.28 5.94 7.75
C TYR A 124 4.22 5.46 8.74
N PHE A 125 3.85 4.19 8.63
CA PHE A 125 3.14 3.44 9.65
C PHE A 125 3.88 2.13 9.93
N GLY A 126 3.90 1.69 11.17
CA GLY A 126 4.38 0.37 11.56
C GLY A 126 3.49 -0.22 12.63
N LEU A 127 3.42 -1.54 12.70
CA LEU A 127 2.71 -2.25 13.75
C LEU A 127 3.43 -3.57 14.06
N TRP A 128 3.43 -3.95 15.33
CA TRP A 128 3.69 -5.32 15.69
C TRP A 128 2.42 -6.11 15.42
N TRP A 129 2.47 -6.93 14.39
CA TRP A 129 1.39 -7.80 13.97
C TRP A 129 1.57 -9.17 14.61
N SER A 130 0.58 -9.60 15.38
CA SER A 130 0.62 -10.81 16.20
C SER A 130 -0.52 -11.74 15.82
N ALA A 131 -0.33 -13.06 15.93
CA ALA A 131 -1.35 -14.05 15.55
C ALA A 131 -1.90 -13.83 14.12
N GLY A 132 -1.01 -13.49 13.21
CA GLY A 132 -1.38 -12.96 11.91
C GLY A 132 -2.00 -13.98 10.96
N ASP A 133 -2.97 -13.57 10.16
CA ASP A 133 -3.53 -14.40 9.09
C ASP A 133 -3.74 -13.64 7.77
N SER A 134 -4.36 -14.25 6.76
CA SER A 134 -4.67 -13.57 5.49
C SER A 134 -5.94 -12.70 5.52
N SER A 135 -6.68 -12.69 6.63
CA SER A 135 -7.97 -12.03 6.81
C SER A 135 -7.84 -10.61 7.34
N ASN A 136 -6.64 -10.18 7.72
CA ASN A 136 -6.38 -8.81 8.14
C ASN A 136 -6.14 -7.92 6.91
N VAL A 137 -6.73 -6.72 6.94
CA VAL A 137 -6.65 -5.75 5.85
C VAL A 137 -6.30 -4.39 6.42
N LEU A 138 -5.26 -3.78 5.85
CA LEU A 138 -4.85 -2.42 6.15
C LEU A 138 -5.19 -1.53 4.95
N THR A 139 -5.95 -0.47 5.20
CA THR A 139 -6.27 0.55 4.19
C THR A 139 -5.81 1.91 4.68
N PHE A 140 -5.05 2.60 3.84
CA PHE A 140 -4.51 3.94 4.10
C PHE A 140 -5.26 4.95 3.25
N LEU A 141 -5.69 6.03 3.88
CA LEU A 141 -6.40 7.11 3.22
C LEU A 141 -5.69 8.45 3.45
N SER A 142 -5.83 9.32 2.47
CA SER A 142 -5.42 10.73 2.55
C SER A 142 -6.61 11.59 2.15
N GLN A 143 -7.08 12.44 3.06
CA GLN A 143 -8.21 13.34 2.82
C GLN A 143 -9.48 12.58 2.35
N GLY A 144 -9.69 11.38 2.89
CA GLY A 144 -10.84 10.52 2.56
C GLY A 144 -10.69 9.67 1.30
N GLU A 145 -9.61 9.83 0.53
CA GLU A 145 -9.32 9.00 -0.65
C GLU A 145 -8.37 7.85 -0.30
N VAL A 146 -8.66 6.64 -0.76
CA VAL A 146 -7.79 5.48 -0.56
C VAL A 146 -6.51 5.66 -1.37
N VAL A 147 -5.37 5.69 -0.68
CA VAL A 147 -4.04 5.77 -1.30
C VAL A 147 -3.33 4.42 -1.35
N PHE A 148 -3.70 3.49 -0.48
CA PHE A 148 -3.18 2.13 -0.48
C PHE A 148 -4.12 1.18 0.28
N SER A 149 -4.18 -0.09 -0.14
CA SER A 149 -4.87 -1.14 0.59
C SER A 149 -4.19 -2.47 0.32
N MET A 150 -4.02 -3.28 1.35
CA MET A 150 -3.54 -4.66 1.23
C MET A 150 -4.21 -5.57 2.23
N THR A 151 -4.34 -6.84 1.85
CA THR A 151 -4.50 -7.93 2.81
C THR A 151 -3.14 -8.36 3.30
N THR A 152 -3.03 -8.85 4.52
CA THR A 152 -1.81 -9.46 5.06
C THR A 152 -1.44 -10.80 4.42
N ALA A 153 -2.24 -11.31 3.46
CA ALA A 153 -1.92 -12.51 2.68
C ALA A 153 -0.51 -12.46 2.06
N ASP A 154 -0.11 -11.32 1.49
CA ASP A 154 1.23 -11.14 0.89
C ASP A 154 2.35 -11.29 1.94
N VAL A 155 2.10 -10.89 3.19
CA VAL A 155 3.05 -11.03 4.30
C VAL A 155 3.14 -12.49 4.75
N VAL A 156 1.99 -13.17 4.86
CA VAL A 156 1.94 -14.62 5.16
C VAL A 156 2.70 -15.41 4.09
N ASP A 157 2.43 -15.14 2.81
CA ASP A 157 3.07 -15.81 1.68
C ASP A 157 4.58 -15.53 1.65
N TYR A 158 4.99 -14.28 1.92
CA TYR A 158 6.40 -13.93 2.03
C TYR A 158 7.10 -14.72 3.13
N ILE A 159 6.58 -14.69 4.36
CA ILE A 159 7.13 -15.44 5.50
C ILE A 159 7.18 -16.94 5.19
N GLY A 160 6.12 -17.48 4.58
CA GLY A 160 6.01 -18.90 4.22
C GLY A 160 7.11 -19.38 3.25
N ASN A 161 7.68 -18.46 2.46
CA ASN A 161 8.75 -18.71 1.50
C ASN A 161 10.18 -18.46 2.07
N LEU A 162 10.30 -17.92 3.27
CA LEU A 162 11.60 -17.70 3.91
C LEU A 162 12.23 -19.02 4.38
N SER A 163 13.55 -19.13 4.26
CA SER A 163 14.30 -20.29 4.75
C SER A 163 14.22 -20.45 6.27
N ASN A 164 14.04 -19.35 7.00
CA ASN A 164 13.87 -19.29 8.45
C ASN A 164 12.41 -19.09 8.88
N LYS A 165 11.42 -19.43 8.05
CA LYS A 165 9.98 -19.18 8.33
C LYS A 165 9.55 -19.54 9.75
N ASN A 166 10.04 -20.66 10.29
CA ASN A 166 9.65 -21.16 11.61
C ASN A 166 10.00 -20.18 12.74
N SER A 167 10.96 -19.28 12.54
CA SER A 167 11.31 -18.24 13.52
C SER A 167 10.24 -17.16 13.66
N TYR A 168 9.38 -16.98 12.65
CA TYR A 168 8.26 -16.04 12.68
C TYR A 168 6.98 -16.65 13.28
N TYR A 169 6.91 -17.98 13.48
CA TYR A 169 5.71 -18.65 13.97
C TYR A 169 5.77 -18.89 15.47
N SER A 170 4.60 -18.84 16.11
CA SER A 170 4.40 -18.86 17.57
C SER A 170 4.72 -17.55 18.26
N ASN A 171 4.03 -17.31 19.38
CA ASN A 171 4.21 -16.10 20.16
C ASN A 171 5.66 -16.01 20.69
N PRO A 172 6.41 -14.94 20.37
CA PRO A 172 7.82 -14.81 20.74
C PRO A 172 8.03 -14.41 22.21
N ASN A 173 6.97 -13.99 22.91
CA ASN A 173 7.07 -13.51 24.29
C ASN A 173 7.26 -14.64 25.29
N LEU A 174 8.14 -14.45 26.28
CA LEU A 174 8.49 -15.49 27.25
C LEU A 174 7.26 -16.06 28.00
N ALA A 175 6.28 -15.22 28.35
CA ALA A 175 5.07 -15.65 29.06
C ALA A 175 4.16 -16.57 28.22
N PHE A 176 4.24 -16.46 26.89
CA PHE A 176 3.41 -17.19 25.94
C PHE A 176 4.23 -18.02 24.95
N GLN A 177 5.48 -18.32 25.32
CA GLN A 177 6.45 -18.88 24.39
C GLN A 177 5.95 -20.19 23.78
N ASN A 178 6.04 -20.30 22.46
CA ASN A 178 5.59 -21.46 21.66
C ASN A 178 4.08 -21.71 21.66
N GLN A 179 3.28 -20.82 22.25
CA GLN A 179 1.83 -20.86 22.07
C GLN A 179 1.47 -20.30 20.70
N ASN A 180 0.27 -20.66 20.22
CA ASN A 180 -0.25 -20.24 18.93
C ASN A 180 0.70 -20.54 17.74
N SER A 181 1.23 -21.75 17.69
CA SER A 181 2.27 -22.15 16.73
C SER A 181 1.82 -22.20 15.26
N GLY A 182 0.53 -21.97 14.99
CA GLY A 182 -0.05 -21.99 13.65
C GLY A 182 0.04 -20.66 12.92
N GLU A 183 0.42 -19.58 13.60
CA GLU A 183 0.30 -18.22 13.08
C GLU A 183 1.62 -17.42 13.18
N PRO A 184 1.92 -16.55 12.20
CA PRO A 184 3.08 -15.67 12.20
C PRO A 184 2.96 -14.44 13.12
N TYR A 185 4.11 -13.94 13.53
CA TYR A 185 4.33 -12.73 14.33
C TYR A 185 5.45 -11.91 13.69
N ALA A 186 5.19 -10.65 13.33
CA ALA A 186 6.18 -9.79 12.71
C ALA A 186 5.89 -8.31 12.98
N PHE A 187 6.94 -7.49 13.09
CA PHE A 187 6.77 -6.05 12.95
C PHE A 187 6.74 -5.69 11.47
N ILE A 188 5.63 -5.15 10.99
CA ILE A 188 5.44 -4.76 9.59
C ILE A 188 5.61 -3.25 9.47
N ASN A 189 6.42 -2.81 8.51
CA ASN A 189 6.60 -1.41 8.16
C ASN A 189 5.90 -1.08 6.85
N PHE A 190 5.28 0.10 6.81
CA PHE A 190 4.61 0.69 5.65
C PHE A 190 5.23 2.05 5.37
N TYR A 191 5.95 2.14 4.25
CA TYR A 191 6.61 3.36 3.81
C TYR A 191 5.85 3.95 2.63
N ASN A 192 5.19 5.09 2.81
CA ASN A 192 4.67 5.87 1.69
C ASN A 192 5.84 6.62 1.03
N VAL A 193 6.23 6.20 -0.17
CA VAL A 193 7.40 6.67 -0.92
C VAL A 193 7.13 7.96 -1.68
N GLY A 194 5.86 8.25 -1.99
CA GLY A 194 5.47 9.38 -2.85
C GLY A 194 4.46 10.35 -2.24
N GLY A 195 4.03 10.14 -1.00
CA GLY A 195 2.98 10.95 -0.39
C GLY A 195 2.82 10.72 1.11
N THR A 196 1.63 11.06 1.60
CA THR A 196 1.25 10.92 3.00
C THR A 196 -0.14 10.30 3.11
N PHE A 197 -0.50 9.90 4.32
CA PHE A 197 -1.84 9.46 4.70
C PHE A 197 -2.22 10.12 6.04
N ASP A 198 -3.51 10.30 6.28
CA ASP A 198 -4.07 10.86 7.51
C ASP A 198 -5.05 9.91 8.20
N GLN A 199 -5.31 8.74 7.61
CA GLN A 199 -6.14 7.71 8.20
C GLN A 199 -5.61 6.31 7.88
N VAL A 200 -5.72 5.41 8.86
CA VAL A 200 -5.47 3.97 8.72
C VAL A 200 -6.72 3.22 9.17
N GLN A 201 -7.24 2.34 8.34
CA GLN A 201 -8.33 1.43 8.68
C GLN A 201 -7.79 0.02 8.85
N PHE A 202 -8.14 -0.59 9.97
CA PHE A 202 -7.85 -1.96 10.35
C PHE A 202 -9.13 -2.76 10.15
N THR A 203 -9.15 -3.63 9.16
CA THR A 203 -10.33 -4.46 8.87
C THR A 203 -9.98 -5.92 9.05
N ASN A 204 -10.88 -6.66 9.67
CA ASN A 204 -10.83 -8.11 9.71
C ASN A 204 -12.04 -8.69 8.96
N ILE A 205 -11.78 -9.38 7.86
CA ILE A 205 -12.81 -9.96 6.99
C ILE A 205 -13.12 -11.42 7.34
N GLY A 206 -12.38 -12.01 8.29
CA GLY A 206 -12.48 -13.41 8.70
C GLY A 206 -13.25 -13.62 10.01
N GLY A 207 -13.18 -14.85 10.53
CA GLY A 207 -13.71 -15.23 11.85
C GLY A 207 -12.63 -15.26 12.95
N THR A 208 -11.42 -14.80 12.63
CA THR A 208 -10.22 -14.68 13.46
C THR A 208 -10.16 -13.29 14.12
N GLY A 209 -9.02 -12.89 14.68
CA GLY A 209 -8.74 -11.51 15.13
C GLY A 209 -7.82 -10.76 14.17
N PHE A 210 -7.63 -9.46 14.45
CA PHE A 210 -6.54 -8.67 13.87
C PHE A 210 -5.75 -8.08 15.04
N GLU A 211 -4.97 -8.94 15.67
CA GLU A 211 -4.19 -8.62 16.84
C GLU A 211 -2.94 -7.80 16.46
N SER A 212 -2.80 -6.63 17.07
CA SER A 212 -1.65 -5.77 16.83
C SER A 212 -1.33 -4.85 18.02
N ASP A 213 -0.08 -4.39 18.05
CA ASP A 213 0.46 -3.53 19.10
C ASP A 213 1.56 -2.61 18.55
N ASN A 214 2.09 -1.72 19.39
CA ASN A 214 3.18 -0.80 19.07
C ASN A 214 2.96 -0.07 17.74
N HIS A 215 1.73 0.42 17.54
CA HIS A 215 1.35 1.20 16.37
C HIS A 215 2.21 2.45 16.30
N THR A 216 3.08 2.51 15.30
CA THR A 216 4.07 3.56 15.15
C THR A 216 3.69 4.42 13.95
N VAL A 217 3.65 5.73 14.13
CA VAL A 217 3.52 6.70 13.02
C VAL A 217 4.71 7.61 12.96
N ALA A 218 5.11 8.03 11.77
CA ALA A 218 6.11 9.07 11.60
C ALA A 218 5.86 9.93 10.37
N THR A 219 6.20 11.21 10.49
CA THR A 219 6.07 12.20 9.41
C THR A 219 7.09 11.98 8.29
N GLY A 220 8.17 11.25 8.57
CA GLY A 220 9.24 10.92 7.63
C GLY A 220 10.06 9.72 8.08
N TYR A 221 10.90 9.22 7.17
CA TYR A 221 11.88 8.17 7.42
C TYR A 221 13.13 8.41 6.56
N LYS A 222 14.28 7.86 6.99
CA LYS A 222 15.58 8.07 6.30
C LYS A 222 15.79 7.09 5.15
N SER A 223 15.33 5.85 5.31
CA SER A 223 15.44 4.77 4.33
C SER A 223 14.39 3.71 4.55
N ILE A 224 14.08 2.92 3.52
CA ILE A 224 13.32 1.67 3.67
C ILE A 224 14.26 0.66 4.34
N THR A 225 13.86 0.12 5.49
CA THR A 225 14.60 -0.91 6.25
C THR A 225 13.76 -2.17 6.40
N GLY A 226 14.38 -3.26 6.87
CA GLY A 226 13.73 -4.57 6.99
C GLY A 226 13.79 -5.38 5.69
N ASP A 227 13.19 -6.56 5.73
CA ASP A 227 13.07 -7.47 4.60
C ASP A 227 11.87 -7.06 3.75
N VAL A 228 12.13 -6.51 2.56
CA VAL A 228 11.08 -5.97 1.68
C VAL A 228 10.18 -7.08 1.15
N VAL A 229 8.90 -7.01 1.50
CA VAL A 229 7.82 -7.90 1.06
C VAL A 229 7.26 -7.40 -0.28
N THR A 230 6.96 -6.11 -0.34
CA THR A 230 6.40 -5.43 -1.51
C THR A 230 7.21 -4.17 -1.76
N GLN A 231 7.76 -4.05 -2.96
CA GLN A 231 8.51 -2.85 -3.36
C GLN A 231 7.53 -1.84 -3.97
N ALA A 232 7.65 -0.57 -3.58
CA ALA A 232 6.99 0.51 -4.31
C ALA A 232 7.50 0.50 -5.76
N VAL A 233 6.57 0.46 -6.73
CA VAL A 233 6.94 0.56 -8.14
C VAL A 233 7.03 2.05 -8.45
N PRO A 234 8.18 2.56 -8.94
CA PRO A 234 8.24 3.95 -9.38
C PRO A 234 7.18 4.18 -10.45
N GLU A 235 6.40 5.26 -10.31
CA GLU A 235 5.58 5.78 -11.40
C GLU A 235 6.46 5.82 -12.65
N SER A 236 6.23 4.92 -13.60
CA SER A 236 6.90 4.99 -14.89
C SER A 236 6.39 6.28 -15.50
N SER A 237 7.19 7.35 -15.39
CA SER A 237 7.00 8.56 -16.17
C SER A 237 6.83 8.08 -17.59
N SER A 238 5.61 8.17 -18.12
CA SER A 238 5.18 7.61 -19.39
C SER A 238 5.79 8.43 -20.52
N VAL A 239 7.12 8.38 -20.63
CA VAL A 239 7.95 9.05 -21.64
C VAL A 239 8.34 8.07 -22.75
N LEU A 240 7.88 6.81 -22.72
CA LEU A 240 8.18 5.80 -23.74
C LEU A 240 6.93 5.07 -24.24
N GLY A 241 5.91 5.83 -24.68
CA GLY A 241 4.71 5.30 -25.33
C GLY A 241 4.44 5.86 -26.74
N VAL A 242 5.34 6.67 -27.31
CA VAL A 242 5.28 7.08 -28.72
C VAL A 242 6.52 6.57 -29.41
N PHE A 243 6.61 5.27 -29.68
CA PHE A 243 7.43 4.77 -30.78
C PHE A 243 6.88 3.45 -31.33
N VAL A 244 6.49 3.52 -32.61
CA VAL A 244 6.41 2.43 -33.59
C VAL A 244 5.16 1.52 -33.53
N ILE A 245 4.04 2.01 -34.06
CA ILE A 245 3.32 1.25 -35.09
C ILE A 245 3.45 2.05 -36.38
N GLY A 246 4.49 1.69 -37.14
CA GLY A 246 4.61 2.10 -38.52
C GLY A 246 3.42 1.59 -39.32
N PHE A 247 2.87 2.48 -40.16
CA PHE A 247 2.33 2.17 -41.48
C PHE A 247 1.69 0.78 -41.65
N VAL A 248 0.44 0.64 -41.21
CA VAL A 248 -0.49 -0.31 -41.84
C VAL A 248 -1.49 0.53 -42.62
N GLY A 249 -1.32 0.49 -43.94
CA GLY A 249 -2.02 1.33 -44.90
C GLY A 249 -3.53 1.13 -44.89
N ALA A 250 -4.25 2.24 -44.77
CA ALA A 250 -5.60 2.35 -45.29
C ALA A 250 -5.53 2.81 -46.75
N THR A 251 -5.79 1.84 -47.61
CA THR A 251 -6.14 1.90 -49.02
C THR A 251 -6.90 3.14 -49.48
N SER A 252 -6.52 3.67 -50.65
CA SER A 252 -7.36 4.07 -51.81
C SER A 252 -6.54 5.00 -52.71
N VAL A 253 -6.49 5.00 -54.04
CA VAL A 253 -7.29 4.41 -55.12
C VAL A 253 -6.64 4.91 -56.43
N LEU A 254 -6.54 4.06 -57.47
CA LEU A 254 -6.41 4.39 -58.93
C LEU A 254 -5.14 5.16 -59.37
N THR A 255 -4.47 4.94 -60.51
CA THR A 255 -4.77 4.29 -61.78
C THR A 255 -3.47 4.11 -62.58
N ARG A 256 -3.44 3.08 -63.44
CA ARG A 256 -2.66 2.89 -64.68
C ARG A 256 -1.57 3.94 -65.02
N ARG A 257 -0.34 3.46 -65.32
CA ARG A 257 0.16 3.33 -66.70
C ARG A 257 1.61 2.82 -66.81
N VAL A 258 1.76 1.85 -67.72
CA VAL A 258 2.86 1.64 -68.69
C VAL A 258 4.20 1.13 -68.16
N LYS A 259 4.46 -0.15 -68.45
CA LYS A 259 5.79 -0.76 -68.56
C LYS A 259 6.65 0.04 -69.54
N LYS A 260 7.81 0.52 -69.10
CA LYS A 260 8.99 0.70 -69.97
C LYS A 260 10.11 -0.17 -69.41
N LYS A 261 10.39 -1.30 -70.09
CA LYS A 261 11.68 -1.99 -69.97
C LYS A 261 12.71 -1.13 -70.71
N SER A 262 13.87 -0.95 -70.09
CA SER A 262 15.04 -0.39 -70.76
C SER A 262 16.07 -1.49 -70.99
N ALA A 263 16.84 -1.31 -72.08
CA ALA A 263 18.02 -2.04 -72.53
C ALA A 263 17.80 -3.41 -73.20
N LEU A 264 18.12 -3.50 -74.50
CA LEU A 264 19.43 -3.97 -74.95
C LEU A 264 19.67 -3.58 -76.42
N GLN A 265 20.84 -3.00 -76.70
CA GLN A 265 21.45 -2.98 -78.04
C GLN A 265 21.83 -4.42 -78.43
N LEU A 266 21.64 -4.76 -79.71
CA LEU A 266 22.49 -5.66 -80.50
C LEU A 266 22.10 -5.52 -81.98
N SER A 267 23.12 -5.18 -82.78
CA SER A 267 23.22 -4.99 -84.26
C SER A 267 22.24 -4.03 -84.93
#